data_AF-A0A820NXU9-F1
#
_entry.id   AF-A0A820NXU9-F1
#
_cell.length_a   1.000
_cell.length_b   1.000
_cell.length_c   1.000
_cell.angle_alpha   90.00
_cell.angle_beta   90.00
_cell.angle_gamma   90.00
#
_symmetry.space_group_name_H-M   'P 1'
#
loop_
_entity.id
_entity.type
_entity.pdbx_description
1 polymer ?
#
loop_
_entity_poly.entity_id
_entity_poly.type
_entity_poly.pdbx_seq_one_letter_code
_entity_poly.pdbx_strand_id
1 'polypeptide(L)'
;MLELDSLPIAEESVAILIIHSILQYGPLAMDGKPSNNSWCSEAHKQLLEDNFIDELTTRLDRRLDDCELNWQNELVLLVITMITMRMLTICNSTREGKVVNLAIKCRRIGEKWIDLISETIKFTSSPDFSEVE
;
A
#
# COMPACT_ATOMS: atom_id res chain seq x y z
N MET A 1 -6.89 -12.01 -14.90
CA MET A 1 -6.36 -10.68 -15.22
C MET A 1 -6.90 -9.73 -14.16
N LEU A 2 -6.03 -9.11 -13.37
CA LEU A 2 -6.44 -8.16 -12.34
C LEU A 2 -6.97 -6.88 -13.02
N GLU A 3 -7.91 -6.16 -12.43
CA GLU A 3 -8.35 -4.85 -12.94
C GLU A 3 -8.06 -3.76 -11.90
N LEU A 4 -6.80 -3.64 -11.48
CA LEU A 4 -6.41 -2.66 -10.46
C LEU A 4 -6.49 -1.21 -10.98
N ASP A 5 -6.48 -1.02 -12.29
CA ASP A 5 -6.48 0.30 -12.93
C ASP A 5 -7.88 0.95 -12.92
N SER A 6 -8.93 0.13 -12.87
CA SER A 6 -10.32 0.59 -12.73
C SER A 6 -10.75 0.79 -11.28
N LEU A 7 -9.94 0.36 -10.30
CA LEU A 7 -10.25 0.48 -8.89
C LEU A 7 -9.95 1.90 -8.39
N PRO A 8 -10.95 2.66 -7.89
CA PRO A 8 -10.72 4.02 -7.40
C PRO A 8 -10.13 3.97 -5.98
N ILE A 9 -8.87 3.58 -5.86
CA ILE A 9 -8.16 3.41 -4.57
C ILE A 9 -8.07 4.74 -3.79
N ALA A 10 -8.17 5.87 -4.49
CA ALA A 10 -8.25 7.20 -3.91
C ALA A 10 -9.60 7.49 -3.22
N GLU A 11 -10.62 6.65 -3.43
CA GLU A 11 -11.90 6.77 -2.76
C GLU A 11 -11.85 6.06 -1.40
N GLU A 12 -12.20 6.79 -0.34
CA GLU A 12 -12.15 6.30 1.04
C GLU A 12 -12.97 5.01 1.24
N SER A 13 -14.16 4.93 0.64
CA SER A 13 -15.04 3.75 0.73
C SER A 13 -14.34 2.49 0.20
N VAL A 14 -13.65 2.61 -0.93
CA VAL A 14 -12.92 1.53 -1.59
C VAL A 14 -11.65 1.18 -0.80
N ALA A 15 -10.92 2.18 -0.32
CA ALA A 15 -9.76 1.96 0.55
C ALA A 15 -10.13 1.17 1.82
N ILE A 16 -11.24 1.53 2.48
CA ILE A 16 -11.75 0.83 3.66
C ILE A 16 -12.09 -0.62 3.32
N LEU A 17 -12.78 -0.87 2.19
CA LEU A 17 -13.12 -2.22 1.75
C LEU A 17 -11.86 -3.06 1.48
N ILE A 18 -10.86 -2.49 0.81
CA ILE A 18 -9.58 -3.16 0.57
C ILE A 18 -8.93 -3.51 1.90
N ILE A 19 -8.77 -2.54 2.81
CA ILE A 19 -8.13 -2.72 4.12
C ILE A 19 -8.86 -3.78 4.95
N HIS A 20 -10.19 -3.74 5.00
CA HIS A 20 -10.98 -4.77 5.67
C HIS A 20 -10.75 -6.14 5.04
N SER A 21 -10.78 -6.25 3.73
CA SER A 21 -10.61 -7.53 3.01
C SER A 21 -9.23 -8.14 3.28
N ILE A 22 -8.17 -7.33 3.31
CA ILE A 22 -6.80 -7.81 3.57
C ILE A 22 -6.52 -8.08 5.06
N LEU A 23 -7.23 -7.43 5.99
CA LEU A 23 -7.06 -7.63 7.42
C LEU A 23 -7.97 -8.72 8.01
N GLN A 24 -9.08 -9.07 7.36
CA GLN A 24 -9.95 -10.18 7.73
C GLN A 24 -9.31 -11.54 7.44
N TYR A 25 -8.25 -11.86 8.17
CA TYR A 25 -7.56 -13.13 8.08
C TYR A 25 -7.88 -14.04 9.25
N GLY A 26 -8.50 -15.19 8.95
CA GLY A 26 -8.64 -16.28 9.90
C GLY A 26 -7.31 -17.00 10.16
N PRO A 27 -7.23 -17.82 11.22
CA PRO A 27 -6.03 -18.59 11.54
C PRO A 27 -5.72 -19.63 10.43
N LEU A 28 -4.46 -19.70 10.01
CA LEU A 28 -3.95 -20.80 9.19
C LEU A 28 -4.00 -22.11 9.98
N ALA A 29 -4.28 -23.23 9.32
CA ALA A 29 -4.08 -24.53 9.94
C ALA A 29 -2.58 -24.77 10.17
N MET A 30 -2.25 -25.64 11.13
CA MET A 30 -0.88 -25.98 11.53
C MET A 30 0.02 -26.48 10.39
N ASP A 31 -0.56 -26.92 9.26
CA ASP A 31 0.13 -27.36 8.06
C ASP A 31 0.34 -26.25 7.02
N GLY A 32 0.06 -24.99 7.37
CA GLY A 32 0.12 -23.84 6.47
C GLY A 32 -1.00 -23.81 5.43
N LYS A 33 -1.96 -24.74 5.51
CA LYS A 33 -3.13 -24.75 4.62
C LYS A 33 -4.25 -23.91 5.22
N PRO A 34 -5.10 -23.30 4.39
CA PRO A 34 -6.32 -22.69 4.88
C PRO A 34 -7.16 -23.76 5.57
N SER A 35 -7.44 -23.57 6.86
CA SER A 35 -8.39 -24.39 7.59
C SER A 35 -9.74 -24.26 6.89
N ASN A 36 -10.36 -25.39 6.50
CA ASN A 36 -11.70 -25.43 5.90
C ASN A 36 -12.79 -24.74 6.76
N ASN A 37 -12.47 -24.39 8.01
CA ASN A 37 -13.34 -23.70 8.96
C ASN A 37 -12.84 -22.28 9.34
N SER A 38 -11.79 -21.76 8.72
CA SER A 38 -11.27 -20.42 9.02
C SER A 38 -11.96 -19.35 8.17
N TRP A 39 -12.29 -18.22 8.78
CA TRP A 39 -12.72 -16.98 8.11
C TRP A 39 -11.57 -16.34 7.31
N CYS A 40 -10.84 -17.13 6.53
CA CYS A 40 -9.84 -16.62 5.62
C CYS A 40 -10.55 -16.16 4.35
N SER A 41 -10.47 -14.86 4.04
CA SER A 41 -11.03 -14.32 2.80
C SER A 41 -10.38 -15.00 1.59
N GLU A 42 -11.16 -15.22 0.53
CA GLU A 42 -10.66 -15.71 -0.76
C GLU A 42 -9.50 -14.85 -1.29
N ALA A 43 -9.49 -13.56 -0.95
CA ALA A 43 -8.42 -12.62 -1.27
C ALA A 43 -7.04 -13.08 -0.76
N HIS A 44 -6.97 -13.80 0.36
CA HIS A 44 -5.70 -14.29 0.91
C HIS A 44 -5.19 -15.56 0.24
N LYS A 45 -6.08 -16.38 -0.35
CA LYS A 45 -5.65 -17.56 -1.11
C LYS A 45 -4.87 -17.15 -2.36
N GLN A 46 -5.34 -16.10 -3.05
CA GLN A 46 -4.64 -15.56 -4.23
C GLN A 46 -3.26 -14.99 -3.87
N LEU A 47 -3.06 -14.53 -2.64
CA LEU A 47 -1.74 -14.09 -2.14
C LEU A 47 -0.74 -15.24 -1.94
N LEU A 48 -1.17 -16.50 -2.11
CA LEU A 48 -0.27 -17.67 -2.15
C LEU A 48 0.16 -18.04 -3.57
N GLU A 49 -0.38 -17.37 -4.60
CA GLU A 49 -0.10 -17.67 -6.01
C GLU A 49 0.97 -16.72 -6.59
N ASP A 50 2.13 -17.25 -6.97
CA ASP A 50 3.26 -16.46 -7.50
C ASP A 50 2.89 -15.56 -8.68
N ASN A 51 2.06 -16.05 -9.61
CA ASN A 51 1.62 -15.27 -10.77
C ASN A 51 0.78 -14.07 -10.36
N PHE A 52 -0.08 -14.25 -9.36
CA PHE A 52 -0.91 -13.18 -8.81
C PHE A 52 -0.04 -12.13 -8.11
N ILE A 53 0.93 -12.58 -7.30
CA ILE A 53 1.90 -11.70 -6.63
C ILE A 53 2.70 -10.89 -7.66
N ASP A 54 3.20 -11.53 -8.72
CA ASP A 54 3.95 -10.86 -9.78
C ASP A 54 3.10 -9.79 -10.50
N GLU A 55 1.84 -10.11 -10.84
CA GLU A 55 0.91 -9.15 -11.45
C GLU A 55 0.55 -7.99 -10.50
N LEU A 56 0.24 -8.31 -9.24
CA LEU A 56 -0.14 -7.34 -8.22
C LEU A 56 1.03 -6.39 -7.92
N THR A 57 2.24 -6.92 -7.68
CA THR A 57 3.44 -6.08 -7.46
C THR A 57 3.68 -5.14 -8.63
N THR A 58 3.59 -5.64 -9.87
CA THR A 58 3.82 -4.81 -11.07
C THR A 58 2.83 -3.64 -11.15
N ARG A 59 1.56 -3.88 -10.80
CA ARG A 59 0.53 -2.83 -10.83
C ARG A 59 0.67 -1.83 -9.69
N LEU A 60 0.95 -2.31 -8.48
CA LEU A 60 1.19 -1.45 -7.33
C LEU A 60 2.43 -0.57 -7.55
N ASP A 61 3.49 -1.12 -8.15
CA ASP A 61 4.72 -0.38 -8.46
C ASP A 61 4.48 0.79 -9.41
N ARG A 62 3.69 0.57 -10.48
CA ARG A 62 3.25 1.64 -11.41
C ARG A 62 2.42 2.70 -10.70
N ARG A 63 1.45 2.29 -9.87
CA ARG A 63 0.64 3.23 -9.09
C ARG A 63 1.49 4.05 -8.12
N LEU A 64 2.56 3.48 -7.56
CA LEU A 64 3.50 4.22 -6.73
C LEU A 64 4.29 5.26 -7.53
N ASP A 65 4.65 4.97 -8.79
CA ASP A 65 5.30 5.97 -9.66
C ASP A 65 4.38 7.17 -9.90
N ASP A 66 3.10 6.93 -10.18
CA ASP A 66 2.09 8.00 -10.32
C ASP A 66 1.88 8.75 -9.00
N CYS A 67 1.88 8.02 -7.89
CA CYS A 67 1.68 8.55 -6.55
C CYS A 67 2.85 9.44 -6.12
N GLU A 68 4.11 9.10 -6.45
CA GLU A 68 5.30 9.84 -6.04
C GLU A 68 5.23 11.35 -6.34
N LEU A 69 4.54 11.74 -7.42
CA LEU A 69 4.35 13.12 -7.86
C LEU A 69 3.11 13.81 -7.26
N ASN A 70 2.20 13.08 -6.64
CA ASN A 70 0.91 13.57 -6.15
C ASN A 70 0.71 13.26 -4.66
N TRP A 71 1.42 14.00 -3.82
CA TRP A 71 1.39 13.85 -2.35
C TRP A 71 0.06 14.26 -1.70
N GLN A 72 -0.85 14.91 -2.44
CA GLN A 72 -2.19 15.25 -1.96
C GLN A 72 -3.15 14.05 -1.92
N ASN A 73 -2.68 12.88 -2.36
CA ASN A 73 -3.45 11.64 -2.34
C ASN A 73 -2.76 10.60 -1.46
N GLU A 74 -2.70 10.88 -0.17
CA GLU A 74 -2.02 10.08 0.82
C GLU A 74 -2.64 8.69 1.01
N LEU A 75 -3.94 8.59 0.72
CA LEU A 75 -4.70 7.36 0.86
C LEU A 75 -4.18 6.26 -0.08
N VAL A 76 -3.77 6.61 -1.30
CA VAL A 76 -3.20 5.65 -2.26
C VAL A 76 -1.92 5.03 -1.71
N LEU A 77 -0.99 5.84 -1.19
CA LEU A 77 0.25 5.33 -0.59
C LEU A 77 -0.05 4.43 0.62
N LEU A 78 -1.00 4.82 1.47
CA LEU A 78 -1.39 4.05 2.65
C LEU A 78 -1.98 2.69 2.27
N VAL A 79 -2.92 2.65 1.32
CA VAL A 79 -3.53 1.41 0.85
C VAL A 79 -2.49 0.48 0.22
N ILE A 80 -1.63 1.00 -0.67
CA ILE A 80 -0.57 0.20 -1.30
C ILE A 80 0.40 -0.35 -0.25
N THR A 81 0.76 0.45 0.76
CA THR A 81 1.60 0.01 1.88
C THR A 81 0.94 -1.12 2.64
N MET A 82 -0.34 -1.02 2.98
CA MET A 82 -1.08 -2.06 3.69
C MET A 82 -1.16 -3.37 2.90
N ILE A 83 -1.44 -3.30 1.59
CA ILE A 83 -1.42 -4.48 0.71
C ILE A 83 -0.02 -5.12 0.69
N THR A 84 1.02 -4.31 0.52
CA THR A 84 2.41 -4.76 0.43
C THR A 84 2.87 -5.43 1.73
N MET A 85 2.55 -4.82 2.88
CA MET A 85 2.83 -5.43 4.18
C MET A 85 2.07 -6.74 4.36
N ARG A 86 0.82 -6.81 3.89
CA ARG A 86 0.06 -8.05 3.95
C ARG A 86 0.68 -9.15 3.08
N MET A 87 1.10 -8.80 1.86
CA MET A 87 1.87 -9.69 1.00
C MET A 87 3.09 -10.21 1.75
N LEU A 88 3.92 -9.37 2.37
CA LEU A 88 5.08 -9.83 3.15
C LEU A 88 4.72 -10.82 4.28
N THR A 89 3.59 -10.61 4.95
CA THR A 89 3.19 -11.49 6.08
C THR A 89 2.63 -12.84 5.66
N ILE A 90 2.11 -12.99 4.44
CA ILE A 90 1.45 -14.22 3.97
C ILE A 90 2.24 -14.93 2.88
N CYS A 91 2.98 -14.17 2.06
CA CYS A 91 3.72 -14.65 0.91
C CYS A 91 4.82 -15.61 1.37
N ASN A 92 4.55 -16.92 1.28
CA ASN A 92 5.53 -17.97 1.48
C ASN A 92 6.26 -18.32 0.16
N SER A 93 6.54 -17.31 -0.65
CA SER A 93 6.90 -17.46 -2.06
C SER A 93 8.32 -17.00 -2.37
N THR A 94 8.87 -17.53 -3.46
CA THR A 94 10.18 -17.13 -4.03
C THR A 94 10.24 -15.66 -4.46
N ARG A 95 9.11 -14.94 -4.42
CA ARG A 95 8.97 -13.53 -4.81
C ARG A 95 9.11 -12.55 -3.66
N GLU A 96 9.43 -13.00 -2.45
CA GLU A 96 9.64 -12.15 -1.27
C GLU A 96 10.51 -10.92 -1.57
N GLY A 97 11.62 -11.09 -2.29
CA GLY A 97 12.50 -9.98 -2.66
C GLY A 97 11.82 -8.87 -3.48
N LYS A 98 10.88 -9.21 -4.36
CA LYS A 98 10.12 -8.19 -5.12
C LYS A 98 9.17 -7.42 -4.21
N VAL A 99 8.50 -8.12 -3.29
CA VAL A 99 7.58 -7.50 -2.32
C VAL A 99 8.35 -6.62 -1.34
N VAL A 100 9.55 -7.03 -0.92
CA VAL A 100 10.46 -6.22 -0.09
C VAL A 100 10.87 -4.94 -0.84
N ASN A 101 11.23 -5.04 -2.12
CA ASN A 101 11.55 -3.85 -2.92
C ASN A 101 10.36 -2.89 -3.03
N LEU A 102 9.14 -3.41 -3.20
CA LEU A 102 7.93 -2.60 -3.20
C LEU A 102 7.74 -1.87 -1.85
N ALA A 103 7.96 -2.57 -0.73
CA ALA A 103 7.86 -1.98 0.61
C ALA A 103 8.89 -0.86 0.84
N ILE A 104 10.12 -1.07 0.37
CA ILE A 104 11.19 -0.06 0.41
C ILE A 104 10.80 1.16 -0.43
N LYS A 105 10.19 0.95 -1.61
CA LYS A 105 9.70 2.05 -2.47
C LYS A 105 8.60 2.85 -1.77
N CYS A 106 7.60 2.20 -1.15
CA CYS A 106 6.58 2.87 -0.35
C CYS A 106 7.20 3.76 0.74
N ARG A 107 8.16 3.21 1.49
CA ARG A 107 8.86 3.94 2.55
C ARG A 107 9.58 5.17 2.00
N ARG A 108 10.34 5.03 0.92
CA ARG A 108 11.08 6.13 0.29
C ARG A 108 10.15 7.26 -0.16
N ILE A 109 9.00 6.92 -0.75
CA ILE A 109 7.99 7.91 -1.17
C ILE A 109 7.42 8.62 0.06
N GLY A 110 7.08 7.87 1.11
CA GLY A 110 6.59 8.44 2.37
C GLY A 110 7.59 9.40 3.02
N GLU A 111 8.87 9.03 3.10
CA GLU A 111 9.95 9.90 3.60
C GLU A 111 10.05 11.19 2.78
N LYS A 112 10.06 11.08 1.44
CA LYS A 112 10.07 12.24 0.53
C LYS A 112 8.89 13.18 0.78
N TRP A 113 7.68 12.64 1.00
CA TRP A 113 6.51 13.46 1.27
C TRP A 113 6.57 14.13 2.64
N ILE A 114 7.08 13.45 3.67
CA ILE A 114 7.31 14.04 5.00
C ILE A 114 8.24 15.25 4.90
N ASP A 115 9.31 15.15 4.11
CA ASP A 115 10.25 16.25 3.88
C ASP A 115 9.55 17.43 3.19
N LEU A 116 8.81 17.18 2.10
CA LEU A 116 8.07 18.21 1.35
C LEU A 116 7.00 18.91 2.20
N ILE A 117 6.24 18.16 3.01
CA ILE A 117 5.24 18.72 3.92
C ILE A 117 5.94 19.57 4.98
N SER A 118 7.05 19.09 5.53
CA SER A 118 7.84 19.83 6.53
C SER A 118 8.39 21.14 5.99
N GLU A 119 8.88 21.15 4.75
CA GLU A 119 9.32 22.37 4.05
C GLU A 119 8.16 23.35 3.83
N THR A 120 7.01 22.83 3.40
CA THR A 120 5.81 23.65 3.15
C THR A 120 5.31 24.33 4.43
N ILE A 121 5.24 23.59 5.54
CA ILE A 121 4.85 24.13 6.86
C ILE A 121 5.82 25.23 7.30
N LYS A 122 7.14 24.99 7.17
CA LYS A 122 8.17 25.98 7.51
C LYS A 122 8.03 27.26 6.69
N PHE A 123 7.78 27.14 5.38
CA PHE A 123 7.57 28.27 4.49
C PHE A 123 6.37 29.13 4.90
N THR A 124 5.26 28.51 5.30
CA THR A 124 4.08 29.25 5.79
C THR A 124 4.27 29.92 7.16
N SER A 125 5.24 29.47 7.95
CA SER A 125 5.55 30.02 9.27
C SER A 125 6.56 31.18 9.27
N SER A 126 6.93 31.70 8.09
CA SER A 126 7.77 32.90 7.96
C SER A 126 6.91 34.14 7.70
N PRO A 127 6.42 34.85 8.74
CA PRO A 127 5.86 36.17 8.56
C PRO A 127 7.01 37.17 8.33
N ASP A 128 7.27 37.52 7.06
CA ASP A 128 7.77 38.86 6.75
C ASP A 128 6.61 39.85 6.99
N PHE A 129 6.32 40.13 8.26
CA PHE A 129 5.71 41.39 8.66
C PHE A 129 6.84 42.33 9.10
N SER A 130 7.78 42.59 8.18
CA SER A 130 8.68 43.74 8.33
C SER A 130 7.93 44.99 7.90
N GLU A 131 7.54 45.77 8.90
CA GLU A 131 7.45 47.23 8.90
C GLU A 131 6.62 47.88 7.78
N VAL A 132 5.36 48.19 8.10
CA VAL A 132 4.71 49.38 7.55
C VAL A 132 4.85 50.46 8.62
N GLU A 133 5.73 51.43 8.34
CA GLU A 133 5.92 52.70 9.07
C GLU A 133 4.61 53.47 9.27
#